data_AF-A0A966BE65-F1
#
_entry.id   AF-A0A966BE65-F1
#
_cell.length_a   1.000
_cell.length_b   1.000
_cell.length_c   1.000
_cell.angle_alpha   90.00
_cell.angle_beta   90.00
_cell.angle_gamma   90.00
#
_symmetry.space_group_name_H-M   'P 1'
#
loop_
_entity.id
_entity.type
_entity.pdbx_description
1 polymer ?
#
loop_
_entity_poly.entity_id
_entity_poly.type
_entity_poly.pdbx_seq_one_letter_code
_entity_poly.pdbx_strand_id
1 'polypeptide(L)'
;MTLVFAGVCSHAPGIVGRAHLADEVAKKHLYEAFDSMRERLEESRPDVLIVVAAEHFANFFMNNMPSFAIGMAESYEGPIEDPEWLGIPHTRIPGARSVSESLINEGMQGADISYAEEWKFDHGIMVPLHFLTPNFNLPVIPVNINCQGPPLAPLHRVWAF
;
A
#
# COMPACT_ATOMS: atom_id res chain seq x y z
N MET A 1 -8.54 16.60 8.34
CA MET A 1 -7.72 15.41 8.67
C MET A 1 -6.33 15.89 9.06
N THR A 2 -5.67 15.25 10.02
CA THR A 2 -4.31 15.62 10.46
C THR A 2 -3.34 14.51 10.05
N LEU A 3 -2.25 14.86 9.36
CA LEU A 3 -1.17 13.92 9.06
C LEU A 3 -0.26 13.80 10.30
N VAL A 4 -0.20 12.60 10.89
CA VAL A 4 0.59 12.34 12.11
C VAL A 4 1.86 11.53 11.84
N PHE A 5 1.94 10.86 10.69
CA PHE A 5 3.06 10.01 10.29
C PHE A 5 3.21 10.01 8.78
N ALA A 6 4.45 9.95 8.32
CA ALA A 6 4.80 9.68 6.94
C ALA A 6 6.12 8.89 6.90
N GLY A 7 6.20 7.94 5.99
CA GLY A 7 7.44 7.21 5.74
C GLY A 7 7.41 6.47 4.42
N VAL A 8 8.57 5.98 4.01
CA VAL A 8 8.78 5.31 2.73
C VAL A 8 9.59 4.04 2.99
N CYS A 9 9.15 2.93 2.42
CA CYS A 9 9.84 1.66 2.52
C CYS A 9 9.73 0.89 1.21
N SER A 10 10.60 -0.10 1.02
CA SER A 10 10.51 -1.02 -0.11
C SER A 10 9.42 -2.06 0.11
N HIS A 11 8.79 -2.51 -0.97
CA HIS A 11 7.74 -3.54 -0.94
C HIS A 11 8.10 -4.80 -1.75
N ALA A 12 9.37 -4.98 -2.12
CA ALA A 12 9.78 -6.08 -2.98
C ALA A 12 9.37 -7.43 -2.34
N PRO A 13 8.76 -8.36 -3.09
CA PRO A 13 8.20 -9.59 -2.51
C PRO A 13 9.30 -10.50 -1.94
N GLY A 14 10.51 -10.39 -2.47
CA GLY A 14 11.68 -11.12 -1.97
C GLY A 14 12.12 -10.74 -0.57
N ILE A 15 11.68 -9.58 -0.03
CA ILE A 15 11.96 -9.17 1.35
C ILE A 15 11.43 -10.22 2.33
N VAL A 16 10.25 -10.80 2.04
CA VAL A 16 9.65 -11.86 2.88
C VAL A 16 9.86 -13.23 2.22
N GLY A 17 9.32 -13.44 1.01
CA GLY A 17 9.25 -14.75 0.36
C GLY A 17 10.60 -15.37 -0.01
N ARG A 18 11.67 -14.57 -0.06
CA ARG A 18 13.03 -15.03 -0.38
C ARG A 18 14.08 -14.54 0.62
N ALA A 19 13.65 -14.19 1.84
CA ALA A 19 14.54 -13.68 2.89
C ALA A 19 15.72 -14.62 3.21
N HIS A 20 15.52 -15.93 3.06
CA HIS A 20 16.56 -16.95 3.27
C HIS A 20 17.70 -16.93 2.24
N LEU A 21 17.54 -16.22 1.13
CA LEU A 21 18.58 -16.04 0.10
C LEU A 21 19.36 -14.73 0.28
N ALA A 22 18.92 -13.85 1.18
CA ALA A 22 19.55 -12.56 1.41
C ALA A 22 20.83 -12.69 2.24
N ASP A 23 21.75 -11.75 2.06
CA ASP A 23 22.84 -11.55 3.01
C ASP A 23 22.28 -11.25 4.41
N GLU A 24 22.78 -11.95 5.43
CA GLU A 24 22.23 -11.88 6.78
C GLU A 24 22.39 -10.49 7.40
N VAL A 25 23.48 -9.79 7.12
CA VAL A 25 23.73 -8.44 7.66
C VAL A 25 22.80 -7.44 6.99
N ALA A 26 22.67 -7.48 5.67
CA ALA A 26 21.76 -6.62 4.92
C ALA A 26 20.29 -6.84 5.34
N LYS A 27 19.87 -8.11 5.45
CA LYS A 27 18.52 -8.47 5.92
C LYS A 27 18.24 -7.94 7.31
N LYS A 28 19.19 -8.12 8.25
CA LYS A 28 19.05 -7.62 9.62
C LYS A 28 18.86 -6.10 9.65
N HIS A 29 19.72 -5.34 8.96
CA HIS A 29 19.61 -3.87 8.93
C HIS A 29 18.28 -3.40 8.33
N LEU A 30 17.80 -4.07 7.28
CA LEU A 30 16.50 -3.74 6.69
C LEU A 30 15.36 -3.98 7.68
N TYR A 31 15.37 -5.10 8.41
CA TYR A 31 14.32 -5.43 9.36
C TYR A 31 14.35 -4.50 10.58
N GLU A 32 15.52 -4.13 11.07
CA GLU A 32 15.67 -3.12 12.13
C GLU A 32 15.12 -1.75 11.69
N ALA A 33 15.31 -1.36 10.42
CA ALA A 33 14.72 -0.13 9.88
C ALA A 33 13.19 -0.21 9.79
N PHE A 34 12.64 -1.37 9.39
CA PHE A 34 11.20 -1.61 9.43
C PHE A 34 10.64 -1.55 10.85
N ASP A 35 11.31 -2.17 11.82
CA ASP A 35 10.90 -2.16 13.22
C ASP A 35 10.89 -0.72 13.79
N SER A 36 11.94 0.08 13.53
CA SER A 36 11.96 1.49 13.95
C SER A 36 10.85 2.32 13.29
N MET A 37 10.53 2.03 12.02
CA MET A 37 9.41 2.68 11.34
C MET A 37 8.06 2.27 11.92
N ARG A 38 7.88 0.99 12.30
CA ARG A 38 6.70 0.50 13.02
C ARG A 38 6.53 1.22 14.34
N GLU A 39 7.56 1.31 15.17
CA GLU A 39 7.50 1.99 16.47
C GLU A 39 7.01 3.42 16.33
N ARG A 40 7.57 4.18 15.38
CA ARG A 40 7.16 5.56 15.10
C ARG A 40 5.72 5.67 14.57
N LEU A 41 5.27 4.70 13.77
CA LEU A 41 3.88 4.62 13.31
C LEU A 41 2.94 4.38 14.49
N GLU A 42 3.24 3.40 15.34
CA GLU A 42 2.44 3.05 16.52
C GLU A 42 2.37 4.21 17.53
N GLU A 43 3.51 4.87 17.80
CA GLU A 43 3.59 6.05 18.68
C GLU A 43 2.74 7.22 18.17
N SER A 44 2.64 7.39 16.85
CA SER A 44 1.83 8.46 16.24
C SER A 44 0.32 8.22 16.34
N ARG A 45 -0.09 6.99 16.65
CA ARG A 45 -1.49 6.55 16.83
C ARG A 45 -2.43 7.01 15.71
N PRO A 46 -2.19 6.61 14.45
CA PRO A 46 -3.09 6.93 13.36
C PRO A 46 -4.42 6.16 13.50
N ASP A 47 -5.51 6.78 13.05
CA ASP A 47 -6.80 6.11 12.92
C ASP A 47 -6.94 5.36 11.58
N VAL A 48 -6.17 5.77 10.57
CA VAL A 48 -6.19 5.25 9.19
C VAL A 48 -4.79 5.36 8.59
N LEU A 49 -4.36 4.34 7.83
CA LEU A 49 -3.12 4.34 7.06
C LEU A 49 -3.41 4.43 5.55
N ILE A 50 -2.91 5.47 4.91
CA ILE A 50 -2.94 5.58 3.44
C ILE A 50 -1.66 4.92 2.91
N VAL A 51 -1.80 3.91 2.05
CA VAL A 51 -0.67 3.20 1.43
C VAL A 51 -0.63 3.55 -0.04
N VAL A 52 0.34 4.39 -0.43
CA VAL A 52 0.62 4.70 -1.84
C VAL A 52 1.61 3.66 -2.36
N ALA A 53 1.17 2.84 -3.31
CA ALA A 53 1.99 1.80 -3.91
C ALA A 53 1.71 1.68 -5.41
N ALA A 54 2.69 1.15 -6.14
CA ALA A 54 2.46 0.68 -7.49
C ALA A 54 1.63 -0.61 -7.46
N GLU A 55 0.77 -0.77 -8.45
CA GLU A 55 0.04 -2.00 -8.69
C GLU A 55 0.83 -2.92 -9.65
N HIS A 56 0.87 -4.23 -9.36
CA HIS A 56 1.68 -5.21 -10.10
C HIS A 56 0.86 -6.19 -10.96
N PHE A 57 -0.18 -5.70 -11.63
CA PHE A 57 -1.10 -6.49 -12.46
C PHE A 57 -1.90 -7.55 -11.71
N ALA A 58 -2.20 -7.30 -10.45
CA ALA A 58 -3.14 -8.05 -9.63
C ALA A 58 -4.60 -7.59 -9.79
N ASN A 59 -4.83 -6.28 -9.90
CA ASN A 59 -6.16 -5.66 -9.95
C ASN A 59 -6.34 -4.74 -11.16
N PHE A 60 -5.28 -4.04 -11.60
CA PHE A 60 -5.31 -3.14 -12.74
C PHE A 60 -4.41 -3.67 -13.85
N PHE A 61 -4.89 -3.66 -15.08
CA PHE A 61 -4.19 -4.30 -16.21
C PHE A 61 -4.00 -3.31 -17.34
N MET A 62 -3.17 -3.65 -18.34
CA MET A 62 -2.88 -2.75 -19.46
C MET A 62 -4.11 -2.37 -20.30
N ASN A 63 -5.19 -3.14 -20.23
CA ASN A 63 -6.46 -2.78 -20.87
C ASN A 63 -7.24 -1.69 -20.11
N ASN A 64 -6.94 -1.47 -18.83
CA ASN A 64 -7.53 -0.42 -18.00
C ASN A 64 -6.66 -0.11 -16.76
N MET A 65 -5.59 0.65 -16.96
CA MET A 65 -4.66 1.08 -15.90
C MET A 65 -4.92 2.56 -15.57
N PRO A 66 -5.47 2.88 -14.38
CA PRO A 66 -5.72 4.27 -14.00
C PRO A 66 -4.40 4.99 -13.66
N SER A 67 -4.29 6.28 -14.00
CA SER A 67 -3.12 7.09 -13.57
C SER A 67 -3.05 7.20 -12.06
N PHE A 68 -4.20 7.46 -11.42
CA PHE A 68 -4.39 7.52 -9.99
C PHE A 68 -5.64 6.71 -9.64
N ALA A 69 -5.56 5.84 -8.64
CA ALA A 69 -6.73 5.18 -8.09
C ALA A 69 -6.71 5.11 -6.56
N ILE A 70 -7.88 5.23 -5.93
CA ILE A 70 -8.03 5.14 -4.48
C ILE A 70 -9.07 4.07 -4.14
N GLY A 71 -8.77 3.18 -3.20
CA GLY A 71 -9.73 2.21 -2.69
C GLY A 71 -10.72 2.84 -1.71
N MET A 72 -11.97 2.38 -1.76
CA MET A 72 -13.09 2.88 -0.96
C MET A 72 -13.93 1.74 -0.34
N ALA A 73 -13.36 0.55 -0.22
CA ALA A 73 -14.03 -0.60 0.39
C ALA A 73 -14.08 -0.49 1.93
N GLU A 74 -15.03 -1.21 2.54
CA GLU A 74 -15.11 -1.41 4.00
C GLU A 74 -14.05 -2.37 4.53
N SER A 75 -13.56 -3.26 3.68
CA SER A 75 -12.47 -4.18 3.98
C SER A 75 -11.83 -4.69 2.71
N TYR A 76 -10.58 -5.10 2.82
CA TYR A 76 -9.78 -5.68 1.75
C TYR A 76 -9.25 -7.05 2.18
N GLU A 77 -8.78 -7.82 1.21
CA GLU A 77 -8.16 -9.13 1.42
C GLU A 77 -6.83 -9.19 0.68
N GLY A 78 -5.84 -9.86 1.25
CA GLY A 78 -4.55 -10.09 0.61
C GLY A 78 -3.68 -11.08 1.40
N PRO A 79 -2.55 -11.54 0.85
CA PRO A 79 -2.08 -11.24 -0.51
C PRO A 79 -2.97 -11.86 -1.59
N ILE A 80 -2.92 -11.33 -2.81
CA ILE A 80 -3.49 -11.98 -3.99
C ILE A 80 -2.56 -13.09 -4.51
N GLU A 81 -1.26 -12.93 -4.29
CA GLU A 81 -0.26 -13.96 -4.57
C GLU A 81 -0.42 -15.16 -3.65
N ASP A 82 0.20 -16.27 -4.04
CA ASP A 82 0.29 -17.46 -3.22
C ASP A 82 0.97 -17.12 -1.86
N PRO A 83 0.30 -17.36 -0.72
CA PRO A 83 0.85 -17.12 0.61
C PRO A 83 2.16 -17.86 0.89
N GLU A 84 2.35 -19.06 0.34
CA GLU A 84 3.59 -19.83 0.49
C GLU A 84 4.73 -19.17 -0.28
N TRP A 85 4.43 -18.60 -1.45
CA TRP A 85 5.42 -17.89 -2.26
C TRP A 85 5.81 -16.53 -1.63
N LEU A 86 4.83 -15.78 -1.12
CA LEU A 86 5.09 -14.47 -0.53
C LEU A 86 5.61 -14.58 0.91
N GLY A 87 5.25 -15.65 1.64
CA GLY A 87 5.54 -15.82 3.06
C GLY A 87 4.64 -14.97 3.98
N ILE A 88 3.47 -14.53 3.48
CA ILE A 88 2.48 -13.74 4.23
C ILE A 88 1.13 -14.45 4.11
N PRO A 89 0.45 -14.78 5.23
CA PRO A 89 -0.83 -15.47 5.19
C PRO A 89 -1.95 -14.58 4.63
N HIS A 90 -2.97 -15.21 4.02
CA HIS A 90 -4.20 -14.50 3.67
C HIS A 90 -4.84 -13.87 4.90
N THR A 91 -5.09 -12.57 4.81
CA THR A 91 -5.56 -11.74 5.90
C THR A 91 -6.63 -10.78 5.38
N ARG A 92 -7.63 -10.51 6.21
CA ARG A 92 -8.63 -9.47 5.99
C ARG A 92 -8.20 -8.20 6.72
N ILE A 93 -8.21 -7.07 6.02
CA ILE A 93 -7.74 -5.77 6.51
C ILE A 93 -8.93 -4.80 6.48
N PRO A 94 -9.21 -4.06 7.57
CA PRO A 94 -10.28 -3.07 7.56
C PRO A 94 -9.97 -1.94 6.57
N GLY A 95 -11.00 -1.44 5.90
CA GLY A 95 -10.95 -0.21 5.12
C GLY A 95 -11.52 0.97 5.90
N ALA A 96 -11.48 2.16 5.30
CA ALA A 96 -12.01 3.38 5.90
C ALA A 96 -12.87 4.14 4.87
N ARG A 97 -13.99 3.53 4.45
CA ARG A 97 -14.85 4.01 3.35
C ARG A 97 -15.17 5.51 3.43
N SER A 98 -15.65 6.01 4.56
CA SER A 98 -16.04 7.42 4.70
C SER A 98 -14.86 8.39 4.55
N VAL A 99 -13.66 7.96 4.96
CA VAL A 99 -12.43 8.73 4.80
C VAL A 99 -11.98 8.68 3.34
N SER A 100 -12.03 7.50 2.70
CA SER A 100 -11.78 7.35 1.27
C SER A 100 -12.70 8.21 0.42
N GLU A 101 -14.01 8.22 0.68
CA GLU A 101 -15.00 9.08 0.00
C GLU A 101 -14.63 10.56 0.10
N SER A 102 -14.23 10.99 1.30
CA SER A 102 -13.81 12.38 1.53
C SER A 102 -12.53 12.73 0.76
N LEU A 103 -11.54 11.83 0.76
CA LEU A 103 -10.27 12.00 0.03
C LEU A 103 -10.49 12.03 -1.49
N ILE A 104 -11.34 11.15 -2.01
CA ILE A 104 -11.66 11.08 -3.44
C ILE A 104 -12.38 12.36 -3.88
N ASN A 105 -13.40 12.80 -3.14
CA ASN A 105 -14.16 14.02 -3.48
C ASN A 105 -13.27 15.27 -3.49
N GLU A 106 -12.35 15.39 -2.53
CA GLU A 106 -11.38 16.49 -2.49
C GLU A 106 -10.35 16.37 -3.62
N GLY A 107 -9.76 15.19 -3.80
CA GLY A 107 -8.75 14.95 -4.84
C GLY A 107 -9.27 15.16 -6.26
N MET A 108 -10.56 14.87 -6.49
CA MET A 108 -11.25 15.13 -7.77
C MET A 108 -11.30 16.62 -8.14
N GLN A 109 -11.03 17.55 -7.21
CA GLN A 109 -10.88 18.98 -7.55
C GLN A 109 -9.57 19.28 -8.29
N GLY A 110 -8.54 18.44 -8.14
CA GLY A 110 -7.20 18.65 -8.70
C GLY A 110 -6.71 17.58 -9.68
N ALA A 111 -7.26 16.37 -9.62
CA ALA A 111 -6.88 15.27 -10.49
C ALA A 111 -8.06 14.34 -10.82
N ASP A 112 -8.03 13.74 -12.01
CA ASP A 112 -8.97 12.67 -12.37
C ASP A 112 -8.56 11.38 -11.64
N ILE A 113 -9.35 10.99 -10.64
CA ILE A 113 -9.10 9.83 -9.78
C ILE A 113 -10.10 8.73 -10.11
N SER A 114 -9.60 7.52 -10.34
CA SER A 114 -10.44 6.32 -10.35
C SER A 114 -10.67 5.84 -8.92
N TYR A 115 -11.82 5.26 -8.62
CA TYR A 115 -12.05 4.61 -7.32
C TYR A 115 -12.32 3.12 -7.49
N ALA A 116 -11.98 2.34 -6.46
CA ALA A 116 -12.24 0.90 -6.42
C ALA A 116 -12.93 0.51 -5.12
N GLU A 117 -14.11 -0.09 -5.21
CA GLU A 117 -14.84 -0.62 -4.04
C GLU A 117 -14.46 -2.08 -3.71
N GLU A 118 -13.63 -2.68 -4.56
CA GLU A 118 -13.06 -4.01 -4.40
C GLU A 118 -11.59 -3.95 -4.80
N TRP A 119 -10.70 -4.41 -3.93
CA TRP A 119 -9.26 -4.45 -4.20
C TRP A 119 -8.63 -5.61 -3.41
N LYS A 120 -7.93 -6.50 -4.10
CA LYS A 120 -7.11 -7.53 -3.45
C LYS A 120 -5.69 -7.04 -3.30
N PHE A 121 -5.19 -6.93 -2.07
CA PHE A 121 -3.85 -6.41 -1.84
C PHE A 121 -2.81 -7.38 -2.39
N ASP A 122 -1.89 -6.87 -3.21
CA ASP A 122 -0.72 -7.58 -3.69
C ASP A 122 0.47 -7.36 -2.72
N HIS A 123 1.63 -7.92 -3.05
CA HIS A 123 2.86 -7.70 -2.28
C HIS A 123 3.22 -6.22 -2.12
N GLY A 124 2.81 -5.36 -3.06
CA GLY A 124 3.07 -3.92 -3.05
C GLY A 124 2.49 -3.22 -1.82
N ILE A 125 1.40 -3.77 -1.28
CA ILE A 125 0.76 -3.31 -0.03
C ILE A 125 1.04 -4.29 1.11
N MET A 126 0.97 -5.60 0.88
CA MET A 126 1.07 -6.61 1.94
C MET A 126 2.46 -6.66 2.58
N VAL A 127 3.54 -6.43 1.84
CA VAL A 127 4.90 -6.42 2.42
C VAL A 127 5.06 -5.27 3.44
N PRO A 128 4.75 -4.01 3.12
CA PRO A 128 4.73 -2.94 4.13
C PRO A 128 3.83 -3.24 5.32
N LEU A 129 2.60 -3.71 5.11
CA LEU A 129 1.66 -3.99 6.20
C LEU A 129 2.16 -5.11 7.13
N HIS A 130 2.81 -6.14 6.57
CA HIS A 130 3.39 -7.24 7.35
C HIS A 130 4.41 -6.75 8.39
N PHE A 131 5.22 -5.74 8.04
CA PHE A 131 6.22 -5.18 8.96
C PHE A 131 5.68 -4.07 9.86
N LEU A 132 4.84 -3.18 9.31
CA LEU A 132 4.43 -1.94 9.97
C LEU A 132 3.13 -2.08 10.77
N THR A 133 2.25 -3.00 10.39
CA THR A 133 0.97 -3.24 11.05
C THR A 133 0.69 -4.75 11.15
N PRO A 134 1.55 -5.55 11.82
CA PRO A 134 1.49 -7.01 11.77
C PRO A 134 0.20 -7.62 12.34
N ASN A 135 -0.58 -6.84 13.09
CA ASN A 135 -1.90 -7.23 13.60
C ASN A 135 -3.05 -7.00 12.61
N PHE A 136 -2.79 -6.30 11.49
CA PHE A 136 -3.76 -5.98 10.43
C PHE A 136 -5.08 -5.37 10.91
N ASN A 137 -5.03 -4.61 12.00
CA ASN A 137 -6.20 -4.00 12.66
C ASN A 137 -6.35 -2.49 12.37
N LEU A 138 -5.32 -1.85 11.82
CA LEU A 138 -5.36 -0.45 11.40
C LEU A 138 -6.08 -0.35 10.05
N PRO A 139 -7.15 0.46 9.91
CA PRO A 139 -7.80 0.69 8.62
C PRO A 139 -6.84 1.19 7.55
N VAL A 140 -6.91 0.60 6.35
CA VAL A 140 -6.05 0.93 5.22
C VAL A 140 -6.86 1.56 4.08
N ILE A 141 -6.30 2.60 3.47
CA ILE A 141 -6.76 3.17 2.19
C ILE A 141 -5.67 2.93 1.16
N PRO A 142 -5.84 2.01 0.20
CA PRO A 142 -4.87 1.79 -0.86
C PRO A 142 -4.95 2.92 -1.89
N VAL A 143 -3.79 3.37 -2.36
CA VAL A 143 -3.66 4.35 -3.44
C VAL A 143 -2.69 3.82 -4.48
N ASN A 144 -3.14 3.68 -5.72
CA ASN A 144 -2.29 3.35 -6.85
C ASN A 144 -1.89 4.63 -7.58
N ILE A 145 -0.58 4.76 -7.82
CA ILE A 145 -0.03 5.67 -8.82
C ILE A 145 0.60 4.79 -9.89
N ASN A 146 0.09 4.89 -11.13
CA ASN A 146 0.63 4.09 -12.23
C ASN A 146 2.09 4.47 -12.51
N CYS A 147 2.99 3.55 -12.22
CA CYS A 147 4.38 3.57 -12.66
C CYS A 147 4.75 2.30 -13.46
N GLN A 148 3.74 1.55 -13.90
CA GLN A 148 3.91 0.20 -14.44
C GLN A 148 3.85 0.16 -15.97
N GLY A 149 3.00 0.98 -16.59
CA GLY A 149 2.84 1.01 -18.05
C GLY A 149 2.47 2.40 -18.58
N PRO A 150 3.09 2.87 -19.68
CA PRO A 150 2.76 4.16 -20.27
C PRO A 150 1.33 4.18 -20.87
N PRO A 151 0.68 5.35 -20.96
CA PRO A 151 1.20 6.67 -20.55
C PRO A 151 1.19 6.87 -19.04
N LEU A 152 2.27 7.46 -18.52
CA LEU A 152 2.43 7.76 -17.10
C LEU A 152 2.01 9.21 -16.80
N ALA A 153 1.44 9.45 -15.63
CA ALA A 153 1.24 10.81 -15.15
C ALA A 153 2.61 11.52 -15.06
N PRO A 154 2.73 12.77 -15.56
CA PRO A 154 3.98 13.50 -15.46
C PRO A 154 4.30 13.78 -13.98
N LEU A 155 5.58 13.85 -13.63
CA LEU A 155 6.03 13.96 -12.24
C LEU A 155 5.43 15.17 -11.49
N HIS A 156 5.17 16.29 -12.18
CA HIS A 156 4.54 17.46 -11.54
C HIS A 156 3.08 17.19 -11.14
N ARG A 157 2.36 16.32 -11.85
CA ARG A 157 1.02 15.88 -11.44
C ARG A 157 1.09 14.88 -10.30
N VAL A 158 2.07 13.98 -10.31
CA VAL A 158 2.32 13.04 -9.19
C VAL A 158 2.68 13.80 -7.91
N TRP A 159 3.42 14.91 -8.02
CA TRP A 159 3.74 15.77 -6.87
C TRP A 159 2.54 16.57 -6.35
N ALA A 160 1.64 16.98 -7.26
CA ALA A 160 0.45 17.76 -6.90
C ALA A 160 -0.68 16.90 -6.34
N PHE A 161 -0.71 15.61 -6.72
CA PHE A 161 -1.59 14.58 -6.18
C PHE A 161 -1.11 14.12 -4.80
#